data_AF-A0A959HAW7-F1
#
_entry.id   AF-A0A959HAW7-F1
#
_cell.length_a   1.000
_cell.length_b   1.000
_cell.length_c   1.000
_cell.angle_alpha   90.00
_cell.angle_beta   90.00
_cell.angle_gamma   90.00
#
_symmetry.space_group_name_H-M   'P 1'
#
loop_
_entity.id
_entity.type
_entity.pdbx_description
1 polymer ?
#
loop_
_entity_poly.entity_id
_entity_poly.type
_entity_poly.pdbx_seq_one_letter_code
_entity_poly.pdbx_strand_id
1 'polypeptide(L)'
;MPFKITPNVKLRKDKEGRVRQIQHLQEPYLPESNFAAASPLALSASYVEGAAPIFEVPPEALGHLQEGPLEKPDLQLGNELRVAGEKRTLGTTTIEYVQTHHGLPIWHSGVAVSVHHDPMRVSSSVSTLKYGVEVEILSKEDPIGFASEKKKLSSGELADMLGIKAEDFKGGKKEKERLAQPRINGVRLIIYRYDP
;
A
#
# COMPACT_ATOMS: atom_id res chain seq x y z
N MET A 1 11.88 10.06 18.68
CA MET A 1 11.19 10.03 20.00
C MET A 1 9.82 9.34 19.89
N PRO A 2 9.23 8.77 20.96
CA PRO A 2 7.86 8.26 20.90
C PRO A 2 6.90 9.38 20.54
N PHE A 3 6.00 9.12 19.58
CA PHE A 3 4.95 10.04 19.20
C PHE A 3 4.07 10.37 20.41
N LYS A 4 3.84 11.66 20.67
CA LYS A 4 2.99 12.12 21.77
C LYS A 4 1.59 12.47 21.25
N ILE A 5 0.58 11.82 21.78
CA ILE A 5 -0.82 12.20 21.55
C ILE A 5 -1.12 13.38 22.47
N THR A 6 -1.31 14.56 21.89
CA THR A 6 -1.77 15.76 22.59
C THR A 6 -3.27 15.98 22.32
N PRO A 7 -3.96 16.86 23.09
CA PRO A 7 -5.35 17.23 22.79
C PRO A 7 -5.56 17.84 21.38
N ASN A 8 -4.50 18.31 20.73
CA ASN A 8 -4.55 18.90 19.38
C ASN A 8 -4.42 17.87 18.26
N VAL A 9 -4.12 16.60 18.60
CA VAL A 9 -4.05 15.47 17.66
C VAL A 9 -5.38 14.73 17.71
N LYS A 10 -6.09 14.70 16.57
CA LYS A 10 -7.37 13.99 16.49
C LYS A 10 -7.15 12.56 16.00
N LEU A 11 -7.64 11.60 16.78
CA LEU A 11 -7.65 10.19 16.43
C LEU A 11 -9.06 9.77 16.02
N ARG A 12 -9.18 8.98 14.94
CA ARG A 12 -10.40 8.20 14.67
C ARG A 12 -10.10 6.73 14.81
N LYS A 13 -10.99 6.05 15.51
CA LYS A 13 -10.94 4.61 15.76
C LYS A 13 -12.03 3.89 14.99
N ASP A 14 -11.79 2.62 14.65
CA ASP A 14 -12.84 1.72 14.15
C ASP A 14 -13.71 1.18 15.31
N LYS A 15 -14.60 0.24 14.98
CA LYS A 15 -15.53 -0.36 15.96
C LYS A 15 -14.80 -1.23 16.98
N GLU A 16 -13.63 -1.73 16.62
CA GLU A 16 -12.74 -2.55 17.44
C GLU A 16 -11.79 -1.69 18.30
N GLY A 17 -11.88 -0.37 18.22
CA GLY A 17 -11.10 0.57 19.02
C GLY A 17 -9.70 0.87 18.47
N ARG A 18 -9.36 0.39 17.28
CA ARG A 18 -8.05 0.58 16.64
C ARG A 18 -7.98 1.90 15.91
N VAL A 19 -6.85 2.58 15.99
CA VAL A 19 -6.67 3.88 15.33
C VAL A 19 -6.57 3.68 13.82
N ARG A 20 -7.47 4.32 13.06
CA ARG A 20 -7.51 4.31 11.59
C ARG A 20 -7.10 5.63 10.98
N GLN A 21 -7.17 6.71 11.74
CA GLN A 21 -6.76 8.02 11.26
C GLN A 21 -6.14 8.82 12.38
N ILE A 22 -5.08 9.54 12.02
CA ILE A 22 -4.43 10.55 12.85
C ILE A 22 -4.45 11.86 12.07
N GLN A 23 -4.92 12.93 12.68
CA GLN A 23 -4.91 14.28 12.10
C GLN A 23 -4.12 15.24 12.99
N HIS A 24 -3.25 16.00 12.34
CA HIS A 24 -2.26 16.91 12.91
C HIS A 24 -2.47 18.36 12.44
N LEU A 25 -3.72 18.76 12.20
CA LEU A 25 -4.00 20.08 11.62
C LEU A 25 -3.59 21.23 12.55
N GLN A 26 -3.67 21.02 13.86
CA GLN A 26 -3.36 22.04 14.88
C GLN A 26 -1.94 21.88 15.45
N GLU A 27 -1.37 20.69 15.37
CA GLU A 27 -0.01 20.39 15.83
C GLU A 27 0.66 19.46 14.80
N PRO A 28 1.11 20.01 13.64
CA PRO A 28 1.74 19.22 12.59
C PRO A 28 2.97 18.48 13.10
N TYR A 29 3.15 17.24 12.65
CA TYR A 29 4.40 16.55 12.92
C TYR A 29 5.50 17.15 12.05
N LEU A 30 6.52 17.67 12.72
CA LEU A 30 7.73 18.23 12.13
C LEU A 30 8.88 17.24 12.29
N PRO A 31 9.82 17.18 11.33
CA PRO A 31 11.04 16.45 11.56
C PRO A 31 11.80 17.05 12.76
N GLU A 32 12.56 16.23 13.49
CA GLU A 32 13.38 16.74 14.60
C GLU A 32 14.31 17.87 14.08
N SER A 33 14.48 18.93 14.87
CA SER A 33 15.10 20.20 14.47
C SER A 33 16.55 20.12 13.94
N ASN A 34 17.19 18.96 14.06
CA ASN A 34 18.54 18.68 13.52
C ASN A 34 18.53 17.94 12.18
N PHE A 35 17.37 17.51 11.68
CA PHE A 35 17.20 16.88 10.38
C PHE A 35 16.10 17.63 9.64
N ALA A 36 16.44 18.58 8.78
CA ALA A 36 15.52 18.90 7.70
C ALA A 36 15.35 17.60 6.90
N ALA A 37 14.18 16.96 6.99
CA ALA A 37 13.93 15.75 6.22
C ALA A 37 14.20 16.07 4.74
N ALA A 38 15.17 15.36 4.15
CA ALA A 38 15.65 15.67 2.81
C ALA A 38 14.57 15.48 1.72
N SER A 39 13.49 14.74 2.05
CA SER A 39 12.39 14.45 1.15
C SER A 39 11.09 14.14 1.92
N PRO A 40 9.91 14.24 1.27
CA PRO A 40 8.65 13.77 1.83
C PRO A 40 8.68 12.30 2.27
N LEU A 41 9.37 11.44 1.52
CA LEU A 41 9.53 10.02 1.84
C LEU A 41 10.30 9.82 3.16
N ALA A 42 11.42 10.53 3.34
CA ALA A 42 12.19 10.45 4.57
C ALA A 42 11.40 10.95 5.78
N LEU A 43 10.66 12.07 5.61
CA LEU A 43 9.79 12.59 6.66
C LEU A 43 8.67 11.60 7.00
N SER A 44 8.01 11.03 6.00
CA SER A 44 6.93 10.07 6.22
C SER A 44 7.43 8.78 6.85
N ALA A 45 8.66 8.34 6.55
CA ALA A 45 9.23 7.13 7.15
C ALA A 45 9.45 7.34 8.65
N SER A 46 10.12 8.44 9.03
CA SER A 46 10.31 8.82 10.44
C SER A 46 8.98 9.00 11.18
N TYR A 47 7.98 9.58 10.50
CA TYR A 47 6.63 9.68 11.04
C TYR A 47 6.00 8.30 11.30
N VAL A 48 6.07 7.37 10.34
CA VAL A 48 5.50 6.02 10.48
C VAL A 48 6.19 5.26 11.60
N GLU A 49 7.52 5.38 11.74
CA GLU A 49 8.26 4.81 12.87
C GLU A 49 7.75 5.35 14.22
N GLY A 50 7.57 6.66 14.32
CA GLY A 50 7.05 7.29 15.54
C GLY A 50 5.60 6.89 15.84
N ALA A 51 4.76 6.79 14.81
CA ALA A 51 3.33 6.48 14.92
C ALA A 51 3.05 4.96 14.99
N ALA A 52 4.03 4.10 14.75
CA ALA A 52 3.87 2.65 14.73
C ALA A 52 3.19 2.08 15.98
N PRO A 53 3.55 2.49 17.22
CA PRO A 53 2.85 2.02 18.42
C PRO A 53 1.35 2.36 18.45
N ILE A 54 0.94 3.46 17.82
CA ILE A 54 -0.47 3.90 17.77
C ILE A 54 -1.26 3.07 16.76
N PHE A 55 -0.62 2.66 15.67
CA PHE A 55 -1.19 1.77 14.68
C PHE A 55 -1.05 0.29 15.03
N GLU A 56 -0.50 -0.03 16.21
CA GLU A 56 -0.21 -1.40 16.64
C GLU A 56 0.71 -2.14 15.64
N VAL A 57 1.63 -1.40 15.01
CA VAL A 57 2.65 -1.94 14.11
C VAL A 57 3.90 -2.26 14.93
N PRO A 58 4.39 -3.50 14.91
CA PRO A 58 5.56 -3.86 15.70
C PRO A 58 6.86 -3.36 15.05
N PRO A 59 7.94 -3.08 15.81
CA PRO A 59 9.16 -2.49 15.27
C PRO A 59 9.81 -3.28 14.14
N GLU A 60 9.76 -4.61 14.20
CA GLU A 60 10.28 -5.51 13.16
C GLU A 60 9.60 -5.31 11.79
N ALA A 61 8.36 -4.79 11.76
CA ALA A 61 7.63 -4.53 10.53
C ALA A 61 8.09 -3.27 9.79
N LEU A 62 9.04 -2.51 10.34
CA LEU A 62 9.46 -1.19 9.84
C LEU A 62 10.81 -1.20 9.13
N GLY A 63 11.52 -2.34 9.12
CA GLY A 63 12.89 -2.43 8.59
C GLY A 63 13.04 -2.05 7.12
N HIS A 64 11.95 -2.16 6.34
CA HIS A 64 11.95 -1.97 4.88
C HIS A 64 11.00 -0.86 4.41
N LEU A 65 10.69 0.14 5.26
CA LEU A 65 9.73 1.21 4.93
C LEU A 65 10.02 1.92 3.61
N GLN A 66 11.30 2.11 3.27
CA GLN A 66 11.71 2.83 2.06
C GLN A 66 11.95 1.91 0.86
N GLU A 67 11.67 0.62 0.99
CA GLU A 67 11.79 -0.37 -0.08
C GLU A 67 10.41 -0.74 -0.64
N GLY A 68 10.38 -1.10 -1.92
CA GLY A 68 9.16 -1.57 -2.57
C GLY A 68 8.78 -3.01 -2.16
N PRO A 69 7.52 -3.43 -2.41
CA PRO A 69 7.12 -4.82 -2.29
C PRO A 69 7.92 -5.71 -3.27
N LEU A 70 8.10 -6.97 -2.90
CA LEU A 70 8.78 -7.96 -3.72
C LEU A 70 7.86 -8.50 -4.82
N GLU A 71 8.46 -8.90 -5.95
CA GLU A 71 7.73 -9.58 -7.03
C GLU A 71 7.52 -11.08 -6.74
N LYS A 72 8.36 -11.66 -5.89
CA LYS A 72 8.35 -13.06 -5.47
C LYS A 72 8.38 -13.13 -3.94
N PRO A 73 7.72 -14.13 -3.33
CA PRO A 73 7.71 -14.23 -1.88
C PRO A 73 9.09 -14.59 -1.34
N ASP A 74 9.44 -13.96 -0.22
CA ASP A 74 10.53 -14.38 0.65
C ASP A 74 9.94 -14.85 1.99
N LEU A 75 10.04 -16.16 2.23
CA LEU A 75 9.43 -16.81 3.39
C LEU A 75 10.10 -16.43 4.73
N GLN A 76 11.26 -15.75 4.69
CA GLN A 76 11.92 -15.22 5.88
C GLN A 76 11.30 -13.91 6.35
N LEU A 77 10.61 -13.20 5.46
CA LEU A 77 9.96 -11.93 5.79
C LEU A 77 8.58 -12.15 6.39
N GLY A 78 8.34 -11.49 7.52
CA GLY A 78 7.05 -11.49 8.20
C GLY A 78 6.09 -10.43 7.64
N ASN A 79 5.23 -9.91 8.53
CA ASN A 79 4.39 -8.76 8.23
C ASN A 79 5.23 -7.47 8.29
N GLU A 80 5.27 -6.71 7.20
CA GLU A 80 6.06 -5.48 7.09
C GLU A 80 5.26 -4.34 6.45
N LEU A 81 5.78 -3.12 6.54
CA LEU A 81 5.36 -1.98 5.73
C LEU A 81 6.45 -1.60 4.74
N ARG A 82 6.06 -1.41 3.48
CA ARG A 82 6.94 -1.10 2.35
C ARG A 82 6.35 0.03 1.53
N VAL A 83 7.18 0.91 0.97
CA VAL A 83 6.67 2.02 0.14
C VAL A 83 6.04 1.47 -1.14
N ALA A 84 4.82 1.90 -1.43
CA ALA A 84 4.06 1.47 -2.60
C ALA A 84 3.97 2.56 -3.67
N GLY A 85 4.03 3.82 -3.27
CA GLY A 85 3.93 4.93 -4.19
C GLY A 85 3.96 6.30 -3.53
N GLU A 86 4.12 7.29 -4.39
CA GLU A 86 4.06 8.71 -4.05
C GLU A 86 3.09 9.40 -5.00
N LYS A 87 2.14 10.16 -4.45
CA LYS A 87 1.21 10.99 -5.22
C LYS A 87 1.33 12.45 -4.82
N ARG A 88 1.69 13.30 -5.78
CA ARG A 88 1.78 14.75 -5.58
C ARG A 88 0.49 15.44 -6.01
N THR A 89 -0.08 16.25 -5.12
CA THR A 89 -1.24 17.09 -5.39
C THR A 89 -1.06 18.43 -4.69
N LEU A 90 -0.99 19.53 -5.44
CA LEU A 90 -0.99 20.93 -4.96
C LEU A 90 -0.37 21.16 -3.56
N GLY A 91 0.96 21.27 -3.51
CA GLY A 91 1.68 21.54 -2.26
C GLY A 91 1.62 20.41 -1.21
N THR A 92 1.05 19.25 -1.57
CA THR A 92 0.95 18.07 -0.72
C THR A 92 1.47 16.85 -1.46
N THR A 93 2.08 15.93 -0.73
CA THR A 93 2.53 14.64 -1.21
C THR A 93 1.99 13.56 -0.29
N THR A 94 1.23 12.64 -0.86
CA THR A 94 0.79 11.44 -0.17
C THR A 94 1.80 10.33 -0.43
N ILE A 95 2.43 9.83 0.63
CA ILE A 95 3.27 8.65 0.59
C ILE A 95 2.43 7.46 1.03
N GLU A 96 2.36 6.44 0.17
CA GLU A 96 1.61 5.22 0.42
C GLU A 96 2.58 4.12 0.82
N TYR A 97 2.34 3.52 1.99
CA TYR A 97 2.98 2.29 2.42
C TYR A 97 1.97 1.16 2.30
N VAL A 98 2.37 0.06 1.67
CA VAL A 98 1.57 -1.18 1.61
C VAL A 98 2.02 -2.13 2.70
N GLN A 99 1.07 -2.79 3.34
CA GLN A 99 1.35 -3.90 4.24
C GLN A 99 1.74 -5.11 3.39
N THR A 100 2.86 -5.75 3.71
CA THR A 100 3.32 -6.95 3.02
C THR A 100 3.40 -8.14 3.97
N HIS A 101 3.28 -9.34 3.42
CA HIS A 101 3.63 -10.59 4.09
C HIS A 101 4.46 -11.44 3.14
N HIS A 102 5.59 -11.99 3.62
CA HIS A 102 6.62 -12.59 2.75
C HIS A 102 7.11 -11.63 1.64
N GLY A 103 7.11 -10.32 1.92
CA GLY A 103 7.41 -9.28 0.94
C GLY A 103 6.34 -9.05 -0.15
N LEU A 104 5.28 -9.86 -0.22
CA LEU A 104 4.17 -9.67 -1.16
C LEU A 104 3.13 -8.69 -0.61
N PRO A 105 2.56 -7.79 -1.45
CA PRO A 105 1.58 -6.81 -1.00
C PRO A 105 0.24 -7.44 -0.63
N ILE A 106 -0.28 -7.06 0.53
CA ILE A 106 -1.64 -7.39 0.96
C ILE A 106 -2.60 -6.39 0.32
N TRP A 107 -3.62 -6.90 -0.37
CA TRP A 107 -4.59 -6.09 -1.08
C TRP A 107 -5.32 -5.11 -0.14
N HIS A 108 -5.36 -3.83 -0.55
CA HIS A 108 -6.02 -2.73 0.17
C HIS A 108 -5.57 -2.54 1.63
N SER A 109 -4.34 -2.92 1.96
CA SER A 109 -3.82 -2.80 3.31
C SER A 109 -2.53 -2.01 3.37
N GLY A 110 -2.47 -1.03 4.28
CA GLY A 110 -1.32 -0.14 4.37
C GLY A 110 -1.57 1.12 5.20
N VAL A 111 -0.67 2.09 5.05
CA VAL A 111 -0.72 3.40 5.67
C VAL A 111 -0.46 4.47 4.61
N ALA A 112 -1.34 5.46 4.51
CA ALA A 112 -1.13 6.64 3.68
C ALA A 112 -0.77 7.83 4.57
N VAL A 113 0.29 8.57 4.24
CA VAL A 113 0.78 9.73 4.98
C VAL A 113 0.74 10.97 4.10
N SER A 114 0.09 12.02 4.56
CA SER A 114 0.02 13.31 3.86
C SER A 114 1.09 14.26 4.38
N VAL A 115 2.00 14.64 3.50
CA VAL A 115 3.11 15.57 3.74
C VAL A 115 2.83 16.87 2.99
N HIS A 116 2.78 18.01 3.69
CA HIS A 116 2.77 19.32 3.03
C HIS A 116 4.19 19.79 2.74
N HIS A 117 4.36 20.49 1.63
CA HIS A 117 5.54 21.27 1.31
C HIS A 117 5.30 22.70 1.83
N ASP A 118 6.29 23.30 2.48
CA ASP A 118 6.25 24.69 2.98
C ASP A 118 5.34 24.98 4.21
N PRO A 119 5.88 24.84 5.44
CA PRO A 119 7.06 24.04 5.77
C PRO A 119 6.78 22.54 5.62
N MET A 120 7.84 21.75 5.37
CA MET A 120 7.72 20.30 5.24
C MET A 120 7.21 19.67 6.55
N ARG A 121 6.00 19.10 6.53
CA ARG A 121 5.32 18.60 7.73
C ARG A 121 4.29 17.53 7.40
N VAL A 122 4.07 16.59 8.31
CA VAL A 122 2.96 15.63 8.20
C VAL A 122 1.70 16.23 8.82
N SER A 123 0.61 16.26 8.06
CA SER A 123 -0.70 16.77 8.53
C SER A 123 -1.70 15.68 8.86
N SER A 124 -1.55 14.49 8.28
CA SER A 124 -2.46 13.38 8.56
C SER A 124 -1.89 12.05 8.10
N SER A 125 -2.40 10.97 8.69
CA SER A 125 -2.22 9.62 8.17
C SER A 125 -3.49 8.79 8.31
N VAL A 126 -3.70 7.86 7.38
CA VAL A 126 -4.81 6.91 7.38
C VAL A 126 -4.24 5.49 7.31
N SER A 127 -4.77 4.58 8.12
CA SER A 127 -4.38 3.17 8.17
C SER A 127 -5.53 2.26 7.76
N THR A 128 -5.25 1.32 6.86
CA THR A 128 -6.13 0.20 6.49
C THR A 128 -5.48 -1.15 6.80
N LEU A 129 -4.54 -1.16 7.75
CA LEU A 129 -3.83 -2.36 8.19
C LEU A 129 -4.79 -3.50 8.54
N LYS A 130 -4.44 -4.70 8.09
CA LYS A 130 -5.08 -5.95 8.45
C LYS A 130 -4.27 -6.58 9.58
N TYR A 131 -4.96 -6.95 10.66
CA TYR A 131 -4.36 -7.53 11.85
C TYR A 131 -4.63 -9.03 11.88
N GLY A 132 -3.73 -9.81 12.50
CA GLY A 132 -3.84 -11.27 12.53
C GLY A 132 -3.80 -11.87 11.12
N VAL A 133 -2.90 -11.37 10.27
CA VAL A 133 -2.69 -11.94 8.94
C VAL A 133 -1.85 -13.20 9.09
N GLU A 134 -2.45 -14.33 8.74
CA GLU A 134 -1.80 -15.62 8.61
C GLU A 134 -2.02 -16.11 7.18
N VAL A 135 -0.94 -16.53 6.52
CA VAL A 135 -0.98 -17.04 5.16
C VAL A 135 -0.50 -18.47 5.19
N GLU A 136 -1.37 -19.39 4.76
CA GLU A 136 -0.99 -20.79 4.62
C GLU A 136 -0.14 -20.97 3.37
N ILE A 137 1.10 -21.43 3.56
CA ILE A 137 1.99 -21.80 2.46
C ILE A 137 1.80 -23.29 2.17
N LEU A 138 1.30 -23.60 0.98
CA LEU A 138 1.02 -24.99 0.58
C LEU A 138 2.28 -25.80 0.23
N SER A 139 3.34 -25.16 -0.28
CA SER A 139 4.65 -25.77 -0.54
C SER A 139 5.77 -24.77 -0.30
N LYS A 140 6.86 -25.19 0.35
CA LYS A 140 8.05 -24.34 0.56
C LYS A 140 8.93 -24.27 -0.69
N GLU A 141 8.90 -25.32 -1.50
CA GLU A 141 9.64 -25.46 -2.75
C GLU A 141 8.99 -24.64 -3.87
N ASP A 142 7.67 -24.54 -3.86
CA ASP A 142 6.89 -23.66 -4.75
C ASP A 142 5.83 -22.86 -3.97
N PRO A 143 6.25 -21.79 -3.26
CA PRO A 143 5.36 -20.98 -2.44
C PRO A 143 4.34 -20.16 -3.24
N ILE A 144 4.53 -20.06 -4.56
CA ILE A 144 3.61 -19.37 -5.48
C ILE A 144 2.73 -20.36 -6.26
N GLY A 145 3.07 -21.65 -6.28
CA GLY A 145 2.24 -22.73 -6.83
C GLY A 145 1.74 -22.40 -8.25
N PHE A 146 0.43 -22.57 -8.45
CA PHE A 146 -0.31 -22.22 -9.67
C PHE A 146 -0.12 -20.76 -10.16
N ALA A 147 0.34 -19.84 -9.32
CA ALA A 147 0.63 -18.47 -9.73
C ALA A 147 1.94 -18.36 -10.53
N SER A 148 2.87 -19.32 -10.40
CA SER A 148 4.06 -19.42 -11.25
C SER A 148 3.73 -19.93 -12.65
N GLU A 149 2.71 -20.78 -12.77
CA GLU A 149 2.34 -21.47 -14.01
C GLU A 149 1.43 -20.66 -14.93
N LYS A 150 0.81 -19.58 -14.44
CA LYS A 150 0.06 -18.67 -15.31
C LYS A 150 1.04 -17.94 -16.24
N LYS A 151 1.23 -18.53 -17.43
CA LYS A 151 1.58 -17.86 -18.69
C LYS A 151 1.06 -16.42 -18.64
N LYS A 152 1.93 -15.45 -19.00
CA LYS A 152 1.58 -14.03 -19.14
C LYS A 152 0.17 -13.91 -19.71
N LEU A 153 -0.79 -13.50 -18.86
CA LEU A 153 -2.18 -13.31 -19.26
C LEU A 153 -2.19 -12.44 -20.52
N SER A 154 -2.75 -12.93 -21.61
CA SER A 154 -2.86 -12.16 -22.85
C SER A 154 -4.07 -11.24 -22.80
N SER A 155 -4.08 -10.18 -23.61
CA SER A 155 -5.23 -9.29 -23.74
C SER A 155 -6.50 -10.03 -24.18
N GLY A 156 -6.38 -11.07 -25.02
CA GLY A 156 -7.51 -11.89 -25.46
C GLY A 156 -8.09 -12.72 -24.31
N GLU A 157 -7.23 -13.46 -23.58
CA GLU A 157 -7.67 -14.23 -22.41
C GLU A 157 -8.31 -13.35 -21.35
N LEU A 158 -7.76 -12.15 -21.10
CA LEU A 158 -8.37 -11.18 -20.18
C LEU A 158 -9.72 -10.67 -20.69
N ALA A 159 -9.85 -10.39 -22.00
CA ALA A 159 -11.13 -9.99 -22.57
C ALA A 159 -12.20 -11.07 -22.37
N ASP A 160 -11.85 -12.32 -22.64
CA ASP A 160 -12.74 -13.47 -22.47
C ASP A 160 -13.15 -13.65 -21.01
N MET A 161 -12.20 -13.58 -20.06
CA MET A 161 -12.47 -13.66 -18.62
C MET A 161 -13.37 -12.53 -18.11
N LEU A 162 -13.26 -11.33 -18.68
CA LEU A 162 -14.10 -10.17 -18.35
C LEU A 162 -15.42 -10.16 -19.12
N GLY A 163 -15.63 -11.08 -20.07
CA GLY A 163 -16.82 -11.13 -20.91
C GLY A 163 -16.92 -9.99 -21.94
N ILE A 164 -15.79 -9.37 -22.31
CA ILE A 164 -15.73 -8.25 -23.27
C ILE A 164 -15.76 -8.82 -24.69
N LYS A 165 -16.80 -8.47 -25.47
CA LYS A 165 -16.93 -8.92 -26.87
C LYS A 165 -16.83 -7.75 -27.83
N ALA A 166 -16.30 -8.01 -29.02
CA ALA A 166 -16.24 -7.00 -30.10
C ALA A 166 -17.65 -6.48 -30.48
N GLU A 167 -18.67 -7.31 -30.34
CA GLU A 167 -20.08 -6.97 -30.59
C GLU A 167 -20.60 -5.86 -29.66
N ASP A 168 -20.04 -5.72 -28.46
CA ASP A 168 -20.44 -4.71 -27.47
C ASP A 168 -20.07 -3.28 -27.90
N PHE A 169 -19.16 -3.15 -28.88
CA PHE A 169 -18.66 -1.86 -29.36
C PHE A 169 -19.27 -1.46 -30.71
N LYS A 170 -19.43 -0.15 -30.90
CA LYS A 170 -19.83 0.47 -32.17
C LYS A 170 -18.60 0.72 -33.05
N GLY A 171 -18.80 0.81 -34.36
CA GLY A 171 -17.74 1.10 -35.33
C GLY A 171 -17.52 -0.03 -36.35
N GLY A 172 -16.48 0.12 -37.17
CA GLY A 172 -16.09 -0.89 -38.16
C GLY A 172 -15.47 -2.13 -37.51
N LYS A 173 -15.44 -3.26 -38.22
CA LYS A 173 -14.94 -4.55 -37.70
C LYS A 173 -13.58 -4.45 -36.98
N LYS A 174 -12.60 -3.78 -37.62
CA LYS A 174 -11.26 -3.58 -37.06
C LYS A 174 -11.24 -2.70 -35.79
N GLU A 175 -12.15 -1.73 -35.71
CA GLU A 175 -12.24 -0.83 -34.55
C GLU A 175 -12.85 -1.55 -33.35
N LYS A 176 -13.89 -2.37 -33.59
CA LYS A 176 -14.50 -3.23 -32.58
C LYS A 176 -13.51 -4.23 -32.00
N GLU A 177 -12.74 -4.91 -32.86
CA GLU A 177 -11.69 -5.85 -32.44
C GLU A 177 -10.61 -5.17 -31.59
N ARG A 178 -10.22 -3.94 -31.93
CA ARG A 178 -9.25 -3.16 -31.13
C ARG A 178 -9.81 -2.75 -29.77
N LEU A 179 -11.06 -2.31 -29.70
CA LEU A 179 -11.70 -1.88 -28.45
C LEU A 179 -11.98 -3.05 -27.50
N ALA A 180 -12.21 -4.24 -28.04
CA ALA A 180 -12.40 -5.46 -27.26
C ALA A 180 -11.11 -6.02 -26.66
N GLN A 181 -9.92 -5.45 -26.96
CA GLN A 181 -8.66 -5.91 -26.39
C GLN A 181 -8.18 -4.98 -25.27
N PRO A 182 -8.34 -5.39 -23.99
CA PRO A 182 -7.86 -4.61 -22.86
C PRO A 182 -6.33 -4.52 -22.88
N ARG A 183 -5.82 -3.34 -22.55
CA ARG A 183 -4.39 -3.12 -22.34
C ARG A 183 -4.01 -3.58 -20.93
N ILE A 184 -3.08 -4.52 -20.84
CA ILE A 184 -2.51 -4.96 -19.56
C ILE A 184 -1.35 -4.03 -19.22
N ASN A 185 -1.53 -3.23 -18.17
CA ASN A 185 -0.51 -2.28 -17.71
C ASN A 185 0.53 -2.94 -16.78
N GLY A 186 0.16 -4.05 -16.13
CA GLY A 186 1.04 -4.79 -15.24
C GLY A 186 0.36 -6.02 -14.67
N VAL A 187 1.17 -6.97 -14.23
CA VAL A 187 0.75 -8.17 -13.51
C VAL A 187 1.60 -8.25 -12.26
N ARG A 188 0.98 -8.48 -11.11
CA ARG A 188 1.68 -8.62 -9.83
C ARG A 188 0.99 -9.65 -8.96
N LEU A 189 1.79 -10.32 -8.13
CA LEU A 189 1.28 -11.18 -7.07
C LEU A 189 0.82 -10.30 -5.90
N ILE A 190 -0.34 -10.63 -5.35
CA ILE A 190 -0.92 -9.96 -4.19
C ILE A 190 -1.47 -11.03 -3.24
N ILE A 191 -1.43 -10.74 -1.95
CA ILE A 191 -2.13 -11.51 -0.94
C ILE A 191 -3.52 -10.92 -0.80
N TYR A 192 -4.54 -11.73 -1.10
CA TYR A 192 -5.94 -11.31 -1.03
C TYR A 192 -6.66 -12.13 0.03
N ARG A 193 -7.24 -11.43 1.03
CA ARG A 193 -8.14 -12.06 2.00
C ARG A 193 -9.56 -12.03 1.44
N TYR A 194 -10.10 -13.19 1.14
CA TYR A 194 -11.50 -13.35 0.79
C TYR A 194 -12.37 -13.19 2.05
N ASP A 195 -13.35 -12.29 1.99
CA ASP A 195 -14.34 -12.06 3.04
C ASP A 195 -15.72 -12.37 2.42
N PRO A 196 -16.22 -13.62 2.56
CA PRO A 196 -17.46 -14.08 1.94
C PRO A 196 -18.74 -13.46 2.52
#